data_AF-A0A257ZRM4-F1
#
_entry.id   AF-A0A257ZRM4-F1
#
_cell.length_a   1.000
_cell.length_b   1.000
_cell.length_c   1.000
_cell.angle_alpha   90.00
_cell.angle_beta   90.00
_cell.angle_gamma   90.00
#
_symmetry.space_group_name_H-M   'P 1'
#
loop_
_entity.id
_entity.type
_entity.pdbx_description
1 polymer ?
#
loop_
_entity_poly.entity_id
_entity_poly.type
_entity_poly.pdbx_seq_one_letter_code
_entity_poly.pdbx_strand_id
1 'polypeptide(L)'
;FIYVAGMVFFAVRPGLLADSPFTALVHGAALGFVAYATYDLTNQATLKTWSTTVTLVDLAWGTFVTAVASGIGCFLTMRIGRMLDG
;
A
#
# COMPACT_ATOMS: atom_id res chain seq x y z
N PHE A 1 -5.35 6.58 10.82
CA PHE A 1 -5.65 7.41 9.63
C PHE A 1 -4.42 7.89 8.85
N ILE A 2 -3.26 8.17 9.49
CA ILE A 2 -2.05 8.67 8.78
C ILE A 2 -1.62 7.75 7.62
N TYR A 3 -1.55 6.43 7.86
CA TYR A 3 -1.19 5.47 6.82
C TYR A 3 -2.16 5.50 5.63
N VAL A 4 -3.47 5.60 5.89
CA VAL A 4 -4.50 5.71 4.85
C VAL A 4 -4.31 7.00 4.04
N ALA A 5 -4.01 8.13 4.70
CA ALA A 5 -3.69 9.37 3.99
C ALA A 5 -2.44 9.22 3.11
N GLY A 6 -1.42 8.51 3.60
CA GLY A 6 -0.24 8.14 2.83
C GLY A 6 -0.57 7.28 1.61
N MET A 7 -1.41 6.26 1.76
CA MET A 7 -1.89 5.45 0.64
C MET A 7 -2.62 6.30 -0.40
N VAL A 8 -3.50 7.21 0.04
CA VAL A 8 -4.22 8.11 -0.87
C VAL A 8 -3.24 8.99 -1.63
N PHE A 9 -2.26 9.57 -0.95
CA PHE A 9 -1.31 10.51 -1.56
C PHE A 9 -0.29 9.82 -2.48
N PHE A 10 0.33 8.73 -2.03
CA PHE A 10 1.43 8.06 -2.72
C PHE A 10 1.00 6.96 -3.69
N ALA A 11 -0.20 6.40 -3.56
CA ALA A 11 -0.65 5.29 -4.39
C ALA A 11 -1.94 5.59 -5.17
N VAL A 12 -3.02 5.95 -4.47
CA VAL A 12 -4.33 6.15 -5.12
C VAL A 12 -4.32 7.36 -6.05
N ARG A 13 -3.82 8.52 -5.58
CA ARG A 13 -3.78 9.75 -6.38
C ARG A 13 -2.98 9.57 -7.68
N PRO A 14 -1.75 8.99 -7.69
CA PRO A 14 -1.06 8.67 -8.94
C PRO A 14 -1.86 7.75 -9.87
N GLY A 15 -2.55 6.74 -9.33
CA GLY A 15 -3.41 5.87 -10.14
C GLY A 15 -4.59 6.59 -10.77
N LEU A 16 -5.23 7.50 -10.03
CA LEU A 16 -6.30 8.36 -10.55
C LEU A 16 -5.80 9.29 -11.66
N LEU A 17 -4.64 9.92 -11.48
CA LEU A 17 -4.04 10.82 -12.49
C LEU A 17 -3.61 10.06 -13.75
N ALA A 18 -3.21 8.80 -13.62
CA ALA A 18 -2.80 7.93 -14.72
C ALA A 18 -3.98 7.15 -15.35
N ASP A 19 -5.21 7.36 -14.88
CA ASP A 19 -6.40 6.54 -15.21
C ASP A 19 -6.13 5.01 -15.15
N SER A 20 -5.30 4.59 -14.20
CA SER A 20 -4.80 3.22 -14.10
C SER A 20 -4.81 2.69 -12.66
N PRO A 21 -5.76 1.79 -12.32
CA PRO A 21 -5.76 1.09 -11.03
C PRO A 21 -4.51 0.25 -10.81
N PHE A 22 -3.88 -0.25 -11.88
CA PHE A 22 -2.62 -0.97 -11.80
C PHE A 22 -1.48 -0.07 -11.29
N THR A 23 -1.46 1.20 -11.70
CA THR A 23 -0.51 2.17 -11.17
C THR A 23 -0.68 2.35 -9.66
N ALA A 24 -1.91 2.47 -9.16
CA ALA A 24 -2.18 2.52 -7.72
C ALA A 24 -1.78 1.23 -7.00
N LEU A 25 -1.96 0.06 -7.62
CA LEU A 25 -1.56 -1.23 -7.06
C LEU A 25 -0.03 -1.31 -6.86
N VAL A 26 0.75 -0.95 -7.88
CA VAL A 26 2.22 -0.98 -7.82
C VAL A 26 2.76 0.03 -6.80
N HIS A 27 2.23 1.25 -6.79
CA HIS A 27 2.65 2.26 -5.80
C HIS A 27 2.23 1.87 -4.39
N GLY A 28 1.05 1.25 -4.22
CA GLY A 28 0.60 0.70 -2.95
C GLY A 28 1.49 -0.44 -2.45
N ALA A 29 1.92 -1.33 -3.35
CA ALA A 29 2.89 -2.38 -3.03
C ALA A 29 4.22 -1.78 -2.53
N ALA A 30 4.76 -0.80 -3.26
CA ALA A 30 6.00 -0.15 -2.87
C ALA A 30 5.90 0.55 -1.50
N LEU A 31 4.81 1.28 -1.26
CA LEU A 31 4.57 1.93 0.03
C LEU A 31 4.45 0.90 1.17
N GLY A 32 3.67 -0.17 0.96
CA GLY A 32 3.51 -1.24 1.94
C GLY A 32 4.81 -1.94 2.27
N PHE A 33 5.60 -2.28 1.25
CA PHE A 33 6.91 -2.89 1.44
C PHE A 33 7.82 -2.00 2.27
N VAL A 34 7.96 -0.71 1.93
CA VAL A 34 8.84 0.22 2.65
C VAL A 34 8.39 0.41 4.09
N ALA A 35 7.09 0.55 4.34
CA ALA A 35 6.54 0.75 5.68
C ALA A 35 6.82 -0.46 6.58
N TYR A 36 6.50 -1.67 6.11
CA TYR A 36 6.69 -2.89 6.88
C TYR A 36 8.17 -3.27 6.99
N ALA A 37 8.97 -3.08 5.94
CA ALA A 37 10.43 -3.24 6.01
C ALA A 37 11.05 -2.32 7.06
N THR A 38 10.65 -1.05 7.12
CA THR A 38 11.19 -0.11 8.11
C THR A 38 10.86 -0.57 9.53
N TYR A 39 9.62 -1.01 9.78
CA TYR A 39 9.20 -1.52 11.08
C TYR A 39 9.98 -2.77 11.49
N ASP A 40 10.00 -3.79 10.62
CA ASP A 40 10.64 -5.07 10.92
C ASP A 40 12.16 -4.98 11.04
N LEU A 41 12.83 -4.24 10.16
CA LEU A 41 14.28 -4.07 10.23
C LEU A 41 14.68 -3.29 11.49
N THR A 42 13.87 -2.32 11.92
CA THR A 42 14.07 -1.62 13.20
C THR A 42 13.90 -2.59 14.38
N ASN A 43 12.91 -3.47 14.33
CA ASN A 43 12.70 -4.48 15.37
C ASN A 43 13.85 -5.51 15.40
N GLN A 44 14.36 -5.94 14.25
CA GLN A 44 15.54 -6.81 14.20
C GLN A 44 16.78 -6.16 14.80
N ALA A 45 16.96 -4.85 14.63
CA ALA A 45 18.08 -4.11 15.19
C ALA A 45 17.97 -3.88 16.70
N THR A 46 16.75 -3.82 17.25
CA THR A 46 16.49 -3.46 18.65
C THR A 46 16.21 -4.66 19.56
N LEU A 47 15.59 -5.72 19.04
CA LEU A 47 15.15 -6.88 19.81
C LEU A 47 16.08 -8.08 19.59
N LYS A 48 16.60 -8.61 20.69
CA LYS A 48 17.64 -9.67 20.71
C LYS A 48 17.22 -10.99 20.04
N THR A 49 15.92 -11.28 19.96
CA THR A 49 15.35 -12.52 19.42
C THR A 49 14.14 -12.23 18.54
N TRP A 50 14.30 -11.33 17.56
CA TRP A 50 13.26 -11.13 16.54
C TRP A 50 13.34 -12.22 15.47
N SER A 51 12.20 -12.81 15.11
CA SER A 51 12.13 -13.88 14.12
C SER A 51 12.18 -13.33 12.70
N THR A 52 13.15 -13.76 11.90
CA THR A 52 13.23 -13.42 10.47
C THR A 52 12.01 -13.92 9.70
N THR A 53 11.40 -15.03 10.14
CA THR A 53 10.16 -15.55 9.53
C THR A 53 9.01 -14.58 9.72
N VAL A 54 8.87 -13.98 10.90
CA VAL A 54 7.81 -12.97 11.16
C VAL A 54 8.01 -11.78 10.23
N THR A 55 9.24 -11.29 10.11
CA THR A 55 9.57 -10.23 9.15
C THR A 55 9.16 -10.58 7.72
N LEU A 56 9.52 -11.74 7.20
CA LEU A 56 9.15 -12.11 5.83
C LEU A 56 7.63 -12.15 5.63
N VAL A 57 6.89 -12.67 6.61
CA VAL A 57 5.43 -12.73 6.57
C VAL A 57 4.82 -11.32 6.63
N ASP A 58 5.30 -10.47 7.53
CA ASP A 58 4.80 -9.11 7.71
C ASP A 58 5.09 -8.23 6.49
N LEU A 59 6.28 -8.33 5.90
CA LEU A 59 6.60 -7.64 4.65
C LEU A 59 5.71 -8.10 3.50
N ALA A 60 5.54 -9.41 3.32
CA ALA A 60 4.70 -9.95 2.26
C ALA A 60 3.24 -9.52 2.44
N TRP A 61 2.72 -9.62 3.66
CA TRP A 61 1.34 -9.25 3.98
C TRP A 61 1.11 -7.75 3.85
N GLY A 62 2.00 -6.93 4.40
CA GLY A 62 1.92 -5.47 4.34
C GLY A 62 1.98 -4.94 2.91
N THR A 63 2.88 -5.50 2.10
CA THR A 63 2.97 -5.22 0.66
C THR A 63 1.65 -5.57 -0.04
N PHE A 64 1.16 -6.80 0.16
CA PHE A 64 -0.04 -7.31 -0.50
C PHE A 64 -1.29 -6.51 -0.15
N VAL A 65 -1.58 -6.31 1.15
CA VAL A 65 -2.78 -5.59 1.61
C VAL A 65 -2.77 -4.15 1.13
N THR A 66 -1.62 -3.47 1.19
CA THR A 66 -1.52 -2.07 0.76
C THR A 66 -1.70 -1.93 -0.75
N ALA A 67 -1.13 -2.86 -1.53
CA ALA A 67 -1.31 -2.91 -2.98
C ALA A 67 -2.78 -3.10 -3.37
N VAL A 68 -3.41 -4.13 -2.80
CA VAL A 68 -4.81 -4.50 -3.12
C VAL A 68 -5.76 -3.39 -2.68
N ALA A 69 -5.62 -2.85 -1.47
CA ALA A 69 -6.46 -1.78 -0.98
C ALA A 69 -6.33 -0.49 -1.84
N SER A 70 -5.12 -0.14 -2.25
CA SER A 70 -4.88 1.03 -3.13
C SER A 70 -5.46 0.81 -4.52
N GLY A 71 -5.26 -0.37 -5.11
CA GLY A 71 -5.79 -0.73 -6.42
C GLY A 71 -7.32 -0.75 -6.46
N ILE A 72 -7.96 -1.42 -5.49
CA ILE A 72 -9.43 -1.47 -5.37
C ILE A 72 -9.99 -0.07 -5.09
N GLY A 73 -9.40 0.68 -4.16
CA GLY A 73 -9.83 2.04 -3.85
C GLY A 73 -9.80 2.93 -5.09
N CYS A 74 -8.69 2.92 -5.84
CA CYS A 74 -8.54 3.64 -7.09
C CYS A 74 -9.60 3.23 -8.13
N PHE A 75 -9.79 1.91 -8.34
CA PHE A 75 -10.78 1.40 -9.28
C PHE A 75 -12.20 1.85 -8.92
N LEU A 76 -12.61 1.71 -7.66
CA LEU A 76 -13.94 2.10 -7.22
C LEU A 76 -14.16 3.61 -7.37
N THR A 77 -13.18 4.43 -7.00
CA THR A 77 -13.26 5.88 -7.17
C THR A 77 -13.45 6.27 -8.64
N MET A 78 -12.70 5.65 -9.56
CA MET A 78 -12.89 5.88 -11.00
C MET A 78 -14.28 5.47 -11.49
N ARG A 79 -14.78 4.31 -11.05
CA ARG A 79 -16.09 3.79 -11.47
C ARG A 79 -17.22 4.69 -10.97
N ILE A 80 -17.14 5.15 -9.73
CA ILE A 80 -18.13 6.06 -9.14
C ILE A 80 -18.09 7.42 -9.83
N GLY A 81 -16.90 8.00 -10.07
CA GLY A 81 -16.77 9.27 -10.79
C GLY A 81 -17.44 9.23 -12.17
N ARG A 82 -17.17 8.18 -12.94
CA ARG A 82 -17.79 7.98 -14.27
C ARG A 82 -19.32 7.81 -14.23
N MET A 83 -19.89 7.34 -13.12
CA MET A 83 -21.35 7.24 -12.96
C MET A 83 -22.01 8.58 -12.61
N LEU A 84 -21.28 9.47 -11.93
CA LEU A 84 -21.78 10.79 -11.53
C LEU A 84 -21.69 11.81 -12.67
N ASP A 85 -20.73 11.63 -13.58
CA ASP A 85 -20.51 12.50 -14.74
C ASP A 85 -21.43 12.17 -15.95
N GLY A 86 -22.26 11.13 -15.85
CA GLY A 86 -23.09 10.58 -16.94
C GLY A 86 -24.58 10.89 -16.87
#